data_AF-A0A8I1QFL4-F1
#
_entry.id   AF-A0A8I1QFL4-F1
#
_cell.length_a   1.000
_cell.length_b   1.000
_cell.length_c   1.000
_cell.angle_alpha   90.00
_cell.angle_beta   90.00
_cell.angle_gamma   90.00
#
_symmetry.space_group_name_H-M   'P 1'
#
loop_
_entity.id
_entity.type
_entity.pdbx_description
1 polymer ?
#
loop_
_entity_poly.entity_id
_entity_poly.type
_entity_poly.pdbx_seq_one_letter_code
_entity_poly.pdbx_strand_id
1 'polypeptide(L)'
;MSGIIERIERESGVEGLAEILADRLNPSDLQSLLIEVTRRRAGKRNPAELLKDFATSRFFGVARPDRAALLAWEQLALSLGEARFEPVELSPVTPLGACSVVASVDQDWSIGTTRRGEVVSDPTNVLALEAARLRQAGSGDVHLMTSHRVVRPQNYGDGKMLAHFRLFALVSSGRDRGGYGFEAEALGRQVGLLLEAFGQFLPQGTALRLGYTRTTAPNADARLEALRSVAQANGAELFEEVGRAAAGSYYAGFCFHIFAGDLQLADGGVVDWGARLTGNGKERMVIAGCGVERLLALRA
;
A
#
# COMPACT_ATOMS: atom_id res chain seq x y z
N MET A 1 -15.08 -5.54 -24.77
CA MET A 1 -15.18 -4.12 -24.43
C MET A 1 -16.38 -3.95 -23.50
N SER A 2 -16.39 -3.01 -22.55
CA SER A 2 -17.59 -2.86 -21.71
C SER A 2 -18.69 -2.14 -22.51
N GLY A 3 -19.95 -2.52 -22.30
CA GLY A 3 -21.08 -1.89 -23.01
C GLY A 3 -21.21 -0.37 -22.77
N ILE A 4 -20.57 0.15 -21.71
CA ILE A 4 -20.46 1.59 -21.45
C ILE A 4 -19.54 2.27 -22.47
N ILE A 5 -18.40 1.66 -22.79
CA ILE A 5 -17.45 2.22 -23.76
C ILE A 5 -18.06 2.19 -25.17
N GLU A 6 -18.71 1.10 -25.56
CA GLU A 6 -19.40 1.00 -26.87
C GLU A 6 -20.48 2.07 -27.04
N ARG A 7 -21.23 2.39 -25.97
CA ARG A 7 -22.20 3.49 -25.97
C ARG A 7 -21.51 4.85 -26.18
N ILE A 8 -20.39 5.10 -25.50
CA ILE A 8 -19.64 6.36 -25.60
C ILE A 8 -19.08 6.56 -27.01
N GLU A 9 -18.52 5.53 -27.62
CA GLU A 9 -18.01 5.57 -29.00
C GLU A 9 -19.12 5.94 -29.99
N ARG A 10 -20.29 5.27 -29.89
CA ARG A 10 -21.45 5.59 -30.72
C ARG A 10 -21.96 7.03 -30.53
N GLU A 11 -22.05 7.52 -29.30
CA GLU A 11 -22.53 8.87 -29.00
C GLU A 11 -21.54 9.97 -29.44
N SER A 12 -20.24 9.68 -29.35
CA SER A 12 -19.19 10.59 -29.80
C SER A 12 -19.03 10.64 -31.32
N GLY A 13 -19.50 9.62 -32.04
CA GLY A 13 -19.27 9.45 -33.48
C GLY A 13 -17.82 9.11 -33.83
N VAL A 14 -17.02 8.69 -32.85
CA VAL A 14 -15.61 8.30 -33.02
C VAL A 14 -15.47 6.82 -32.71
N GLU A 15 -15.34 6.01 -33.76
CA GLU A 15 -15.07 4.57 -33.64
C GLU A 15 -13.70 4.34 -33.00
N GLY A 16 -13.62 3.42 -32.03
CA GLY A 16 -12.38 3.08 -31.34
C GLY A 16 -11.82 4.23 -30.50
N LEU A 17 -12.65 5.14 -29.99
CA LEU A 17 -12.21 6.29 -29.19
C LEU A 17 -11.31 5.86 -28.02
N ALA A 18 -11.62 4.76 -27.33
CA ALA A 18 -10.81 4.31 -26.21
C ALA A 18 -9.40 3.88 -26.66
N GLU A 19 -9.29 3.13 -27.76
CA GLU A 19 -8.03 2.71 -28.37
C GLU A 19 -7.24 3.92 -28.88
N ILE A 20 -7.90 4.89 -29.51
CA ILE A 20 -7.26 6.13 -29.98
C ILE A 20 -6.60 6.86 -28.81
N LEU A 21 -7.32 7.01 -27.70
CA LEU A 21 -6.81 7.71 -26.53
C LEU A 21 -5.71 6.90 -25.80
N ALA A 22 -5.82 5.57 -25.75
CA ALA A 22 -4.88 4.72 -25.03
C ALA A 22 -3.58 4.44 -25.80
N ASP A 23 -3.69 4.11 -27.09
CA ASP A 23 -2.60 3.46 -27.84
C ASP A 23 -2.06 4.30 -29.01
N ARG A 24 -2.91 5.18 -29.59
CA ARG A 24 -2.56 5.90 -30.83
C ARG A 24 -2.09 7.33 -30.59
N LEU A 25 -2.63 8.01 -29.58
CA LEU A 25 -2.16 9.34 -29.19
C LEU A 25 -0.87 9.23 -28.40
N ASN A 26 0.10 10.11 -28.70
CA ASN A 26 1.27 10.19 -27.84
C ASN A 26 0.85 10.69 -26.43
N PRO A 27 1.55 10.25 -25.35
CA PRO A 27 1.13 10.57 -23.99
C PRO A 27 1.07 12.07 -23.66
N SER A 28 1.90 12.91 -24.29
CA SER A 28 1.89 14.36 -24.07
C SER A 28 0.68 15.06 -24.70
N ASP A 29 0.25 14.60 -25.87
CA ASP A 29 -0.93 15.14 -26.56
C ASP A 29 -2.20 14.70 -25.86
N LEU A 30 -2.27 13.43 -25.43
CA LEU A 30 -3.36 12.95 -24.58
C LEU A 30 -3.46 13.78 -23.30
N GLN A 31 -2.36 14.02 -22.60
CA GLN A 31 -2.34 14.89 -21.43
C GLN A 31 -2.89 16.28 -21.75
N SER A 32 -2.44 16.88 -22.86
CA SER A 32 -2.88 18.22 -23.26
C SER A 32 -4.38 18.26 -23.57
N LEU A 33 -4.89 17.24 -24.26
CA LEU A 33 -6.31 17.06 -24.54
C LEU A 33 -7.12 16.92 -23.23
N LEU A 34 -6.70 16.05 -22.32
CA LEU A 34 -7.38 15.82 -21.04
C LEU A 34 -7.38 17.07 -20.14
N ILE A 35 -6.32 17.88 -20.18
CA ILE A 35 -6.26 19.17 -19.50
C ILE A 35 -7.29 20.14 -20.09
N GLU A 36 -7.38 20.26 -21.42
CA GLU A 36 -8.37 21.12 -22.07
C GLU A 36 -9.82 20.66 -21.80
N VAL A 37 -10.08 19.35 -21.85
CA VAL A 37 -11.38 18.77 -21.49
C VAL A 37 -11.73 19.12 -20.04
N THR A 38 -10.79 18.96 -19.11
CA THR A 38 -10.99 19.30 -17.70
C THR A 38 -11.28 20.79 -17.51
N ARG A 39 -10.54 21.66 -18.20
CA ARG A 39 -10.76 23.12 -18.18
C ARG A 39 -12.16 23.49 -18.65
N ARG A 40 -12.61 22.93 -19.78
CA ARG A 40 -13.97 23.18 -20.32
C ARG A 40 -15.07 22.67 -19.39
N ARG A 41 -14.87 21.50 -18.78
CA ARG A 41 -15.84 20.94 -17.82
C ARG A 41 -15.91 21.81 -16.56
N ALA A 42 -14.76 22.20 -16.02
CA ALA A 42 -14.68 23.06 -14.83
C ALA A 42 -15.35 24.43 -15.07
N GLY A 43 -15.12 25.06 -16.23
CA GLY A 43 -15.70 26.36 -16.57
C GLY A 43 -17.23 26.38 -16.73
N LYS A 44 -17.87 25.20 -16.84
CA LYS A 44 -19.34 25.06 -16.90
C LYS A 44 -19.98 24.78 -15.54
N ARG A 45 -19.17 24.51 -14.50
CA ARG A 45 -19.68 24.17 -13.17
C ARG A 45 -20.19 25.40 -12.45
N ASN A 46 -21.27 25.25 -11.70
CA ASN A 46 -21.70 26.27 -10.74
C ASN A 46 -21.33 25.86 -9.29
N PRO A 47 -21.26 26.83 -8.34
CA PRO A 47 -20.88 26.55 -6.95
C PRO A 47 -21.80 25.55 -6.22
N ALA A 48 -23.10 25.55 -6.52
CA ALA A 48 -24.06 24.65 -5.85
C ALA A 48 -23.84 23.18 -6.26
N GLU A 49 -23.55 22.93 -7.53
CA GLU A 49 -23.14 21.60 -8.01
C GLU A 49 -21.83 21.15 -7.37
N LEU A 50 -20.86 22.06 -7.20
CA LEU A 50 -19.59 21.73 -6.55
C LEU A 50 -19.81 21.31 -5.09
N LEU A 51 -20.63 22.06 -4.36
CA LEU A 51 -20.98 21.72 -2.98
C LEU A 51 -21.74 20.39 -2.89
N LYS A 52 -22.66 20.14 -3.83
CA LYS A 52 -23.39 18.86 -3.91
C LYS A 52 -22.43 17.69 -4.13
N ASP A 53 -21.49 17.80 -5.05
CA ASP A 53 -20.49 16.76 -5.27
C ASP A 53 -19.61 16.54 -4.04
N PHE A 54 -19.15 17.62 -3.40
CA PHE A 54 -18.35 17.54 -2.17
C PHE A 54 -19.09 16.81 -1.04
N ALA A 55 -20.41 16.99 -0.95
CA ALA A 55 -21.23 16.37 0.08
C ALA A 55 -21.63 14.91 -0.21
N THR A 56 -21.60 14.48 -1.48
CA THR A 56 -22.16 13.18 -1.90
C THR A 56 -21.12 12.19 -2.41
N SER A 57 -19.97 12.67 -2.88
CA SER A 57 -18.88 11.82 -3.34
C SER A 57 -18.16 11.18 -2.16
N ARG A 58 -17.92 9.87 -2.25
CA ARG A 58 -17.07 9.16 -1.27
C ARG A 58 -15.59 9.53 -1.35
N PHE A 59 -15.13 10.13 -2.46
CA PHE A 59 -13.73 10.53 -2.64
C PHE A 59 -13.43 11.93 -2.11
N PHE A 60 -14.48 12.70 -1.82
CA PHE A 60 -14.37 14.05 -1.32
C PHE A 60 -14.88 14.11 0.12
N GLY A 61 -14.73 15.27 0.76
CA GLY A 61 -15.20 15.49 2.11
C GLY A 61 -14.09 15.57 3.15
N VAL A 62 -14.51 15.55 4.41
CA VAL A 62 -13.64 15.74 5.57
C VAL A 62 -13.58 14.45 6.36
N ALA A 63 -12.38 13.89 6.48
CA ALA A 63 -12.14 12.83 7.44
C ALA A 63 -12.01 13.39 8.86
N ARG A 64 -12.61 12.70 9.82
CA ARG A 64 -12.61 13.10 11.24
C ARG A 64 -12.10 11.97 12.14
N PRO A 65 -10.85 11.49 11.95
CA PRO A 65 -10.26 10.58 12.93
C PRO A 65 -10.05 11.30 14.27
N ASP A 66 -9.86 10.56 15.35
CA ASP A 66 -9.29 11.14 16.58
C ASP A 66 -7.91 11.72 16.25
N ARG A 67 -7.85 13.06 16.14
CA ARG A 67 -6.64 13.78 15.73
C ARG A 67 -5.54 13.69 16.78
N ALA A 68 -5.88 13.63 18.05
CA ALA A 68 -4.90 13.51 19.12
C ALA A 68 -4.29 12.10 19.13
N ALA A 69 -5.13 11.07 18.97
CA ALA A 69 -4.64 9.69 18.84
C ALA A 69 -3.82 9.48 17.56
N LEU A 70 -4.22 10.08 16.43
CA LEU A 70 -3.47 10.03 15.19
C LEU A 70 -2.06 10.63 15.36
N LEU A 71 -1.95 11.82 15.96
CA LEU A 71 -0.66 12.45 16.21
C LEU A 71 0.21 11.63 17.17
N ALA A 72 -0.39 11.08 18.23
CA ALA A 72 0.32 10.21 19.17
C ALA A 72 0.87 8.96 18.49
N TRP A 73 0.10 8.34 17.58
CA TRP A 73 0.57 7.22 16.77
C TRP A 73 1.74 7.61 15.88
N GLU A 74 1.63 8.70 15.13
CA GLU A 74 2.68 9.14 14.20
C GLU A 74 3.99 9.46 14.94
N GLN A 75 3.90 10.11 16.10
CA GLN A 75 5.07 10.40 16.92
C GLN A 75 5.73 9.13 17.46
N LEU A 76 4.95 8.17 17.95
CA LEU A 76 5.44 6.90 18.47
C LEU A 76 6.09 6.04 17.36
N ALA A 77 5.41 5.90 16.23
CA ALA A 77 5.90 5.11 15.10
C ALA A 77 7.21 5.69 14.55
N LEU A 78 7.31 7.03 14.47
CA LEU A 78 8.55 7.70 14.08
C LEU A 78 9.68 7.45 15.09
N SER A 79 9.43 7.65 16.40
CA SER A 79 10.46 7.51 17.43
C SER A 79 10.99 6.09 17.56
N LEU A 80 10.14 5.08 17.38
CA LEU A 80 10.57 3.67 17.41
C LEU A 80 11.23 3.24 16.08
N GLY A 81 10.82 3.88 14.98
CA GLY A 81 11.20 3.48 13.62
C GLY A 81 12.46 4.13 13.07
N GLU A 82 12.81 5.35 13.47
CA GLU A 82 13.87 6.15 12.83
C GLU A 82 15.27 5.54 12.91
N ALA A 83 15.55 4.73 13.94
CA ALA A 83 16.79 3.97 14.06
C ALA A 83 16.82 2.73 13.15
N ARG A 84 15.66 2.30 12.62
CA ARG A 84 15.47 1.06 11.85
C ARG A 84 15.16 1.31 10.38
N PHE A 85 14.53 2.45 10.06
CA PHE A 85 14.06 2.86 8.74
C PHE A 85 14.28 4.35 8.55
N GLU A 86 14.65 4.76 7.35
CA GLU A 86 14.65 6.16 6.94
C GLU A 86 13.20 6.65 6.76
N PRO A 87 12.75 7.66 7.52
CA PRO A 87 11.45 8.27 7.33
C PRO A 87 11.44 9.13 6.05
N VAL A 88 10.44 8.92 5.21
CA VAL A 88 10.24 9.72 3.99
C VAL A 88 8.80 10.20 3.88
N GLU A 89 8.61 11.38 3.27
CA GLU A 89 7.29 11.89 2.91
C GLU A 89 7.07 11.69 1.41
N LEU A 90 5.99 11.00 1.06
CA LEU A 90 5.64 10.75 -0.34
C LEU A 90 4.84 11.90 -0.93
N SER A 91 5.04 12.14 -2.22
CA SER A 91 4.09 12.92 -3.02
C SER A 91 2.70 12.27 -2.96
N PRO A 92 1.60 13.06 -2.94
CA PRO A 92 0.23 12.51 -2.98
C PRO A 92 -0.12 11.84 -4.32
N VAL A 93 0.74 12.01 -5.32
CA VAL A 93 0.63 11.38 -6.64
C VAL A 93 1.92 10.64 -7.01
N THR A 94 1.78 9.57 -7.78
CA THR A 94 2.84 8.67 -8.24
C THR A 94 2.67 8.40 -9.75
N PRO A 95 3.65 7.86 -10.49
CA PRO A 95 3.46 7.53 -11.90
C PRO A 95 2.28 6.57 -12.12
N LEU A 96 1.55 6.75 -13.23
CA LEU A 96 0.45 5.87 -13.60
C LEU A 96 0.96 4.43 -13.73
N GLY A 97 0.23 3.49 -13.15
CA GLY A 97 0.62 2.09 -13.11
C GLY A 97 1.44 1.71 -11.88
N ALA A 98 1.66 2.59 -10.90
CA ALA A 98 2.34 2.19 -9.66
C ALA A 98 1.59 1.07 -8.94
N CYS A 99 0.26 1.13 -8.83
CA CYS A 99 -0.52 0.04 -8.26
C CYS A 99 -0.49 -1.23 -9.13
N SER A 100 -0.69 -1.11 -10.45
CA SER A 100 -0.89 -2.26 -11.32
C SER A 100 0.41 -2.92 -11.79
N VAL A 101 1.45 -2.14 -12.10
CA VAL A 101 2.75 -2.67 -12.57
C VAL A 101 3.59 -3.19 -11.41
N VAL A 102 3.56 -2.52 -10.25
CA VAL A 102 4.34 -2.94 -9.08
C VAL A 102 3.59 -4.05 -8.32
N ALA A 103 2.41 -3.74 -7.78
CA ALA A 103 1.67 -4.67 -6.92
C ALA A 103 0.83 -5.71 -7.69
N SER A 104 0.74 -5.60 -9.02
CA SER A 104 -0.02 -6.55 -9.86
C SER A 104 -1.50 -6.62 -9.51
N VAL A 105 -2.04 -5.52 -8.98
CA VAL A 105 -3.48 -5.32 -8.77
C VAL A 105 -4.12 -4.60 -9.96
N ASP A 106 -5.45 -4.57 -10.02
CA ASP A 106 -6.14 -3.85 -11.08
C ASP A 106 -5.87 -2.33 -10.99
N GLN A 107 -5.78 -1.64 -12.13
CA GLN A 107 -5.56 -0.19 -12.20
C GLN A 107 -6.67 0.62 -11.51
N ASP A 108 -7.88 0.06 -11.42
CA ASP A 108 -9.01 0.63 -10.67
C ASP A 108 -8.76 0.66 -9.16
N TRP A 109 -7.62 0.13 -8.68
CA TRP A 109 -7.18 0.30 -7.31
C TRP A 109 -6.63 1.70 -7.00
N SER A 110 -6.46 2.54 -8.02
CA SER A 110 -6.03 3.93 -7.87
C SER A 110 -6.86 4.89 -8.74
N ILE A 111 -6.83 6.17 -8.38
CA ILE A 111 -7.45 7.25 -9.19
C ILE A 111 -6.39 7.77 -10.16
N GLY A 112 -6.55 7.47 -11.45
CA GLY A 112 -5.75 8.07 -12.51
C GLY A 112 -5.94 9.59 -12.59
N THR A 113 -4.87 10.30 -12.94
CA THR A 113 -4.84 11.76 -13.06
C THR A 113 -4.63 12.19 -14.50
N THR A 114 -5.01 13.42 -14.83
CA THR A 114 -4.80 13.98 -16.18
C THR A 114 -3.33 14.22 -16.53
N ARG A 115 -2.44 14.26 -15.53
CA ARG A 115 -1.00 14.52 -15.70
C ARG A 115 -0.15 13.25 -15.64
N ARG A 116 -0.61 12.17 -16.28
CA ARG A 116 0.13 10.90 -16.46
C ARG A 116 0.59 10.24 -15.16
N GLY A 117 -0.13 10.52 -14.07
CA GLY A 117 0.09 9.93 -12.76
C GLY A 117 -1.19 9.30 -12.23
N GLU A 118 -1.11 8.78 -11.02
CA GLU A 118 -2.23 8.31 -10.22
C GLU A 118 -2.10 8.81 -8.78
N VAL A 119 -3.20 8.87 -8.04
CA VAL A 119 -3.18 9.20 -6.61
C VAL A 119 -2.57 8.02 -5.85
N VAL A 120 -1.77 8.28 -4.81
CA VAL A 120 -1.23 7.18 -4.00
C VAL A 120 -2.37 6.45 -3.28
N SER A 121 -2.61 5.20 -3.67
CA SER A 121 -3.62 4.31 -3.06
C SER A 121 -3.01 3.29 -2.10
N ASP A 122 -1.71 3.04 -2.23
CA ASP A 122 -0.92 2.21 -1.34
C ASP A 122 0.54 2.74 -1.28
N PRO A 123 1.01 3.27 -0.13
CA PRO A 123 2.38 3.80 -0.03
C PRO A 123 3.45 2.72 -0.16
N THR A 124 3.16 1.43 0.06
CA THR A 124 4.18 0.36 -0.05
C THR A 124 4.70 0.21 -1.48
N ASN A 125 3.83 0.34 -2.49
CA ASN A 125 4.24 0.26 -3.89
C ASN A 125 5.06 1.48 -4.34
N VAL A 126 4.80 2.66 -3.76
CA VAL A 126 5.55 3.89 -4.04
C VAL A 126 6.90 3.87 -3.34
N LEU A 127 6.95 3.42 -2.08
CA LEU A 127 8.19 3.16 -1.37
C LEU A 127 9.05 2.11 -2.10
N ALA A 128 8.42 1.11 -2.73
CA ALA A 128 9.14 0.13 -3.54
C ALA A 128 9.83 0.76 -4.77
N LEU A 129 9.20 1.74 -5.44
CA LEU A 129 9.82 2.50 -6.52
C LEU A 129 11.05 3.28 -6.03
N GLU A 130 10.92 3.99 -4.90
CA GLU A 130 12.04 4.74 -4.32
C GLU A 130 13.16 3.83 -3.83
N ALA A 131 12.81 2.71 -3.17
CA ALA A 131 13.78 1.71 -2.77
C ALA A 131 14.52 1.12 -3.98
N ALA A 132 13.83 0.79 -5.07
CA ALA A 132 14.46 0.31 -6.29
C ALA A 132 15.42 1.35 -6.90
N ARG A 133 15.02 2.64 -6.92
CA ARG A 133 15.87 3.74 -7.40
C ARG A 133 17.15 3.87 -6.57
N LEU A 134 17.05 3.82 -5.25
CA LEU A 134 18.19 3.87 -4.33
C LEU A 134 19.11 2.64 -4.50
N ARG A 135 18.52 1.45 -4.67
CA ARG A 135 19.24 0.18 -4.92
C ARG A 135 19.91 0.11 -6.28
N GLN A 136 19.44 0.85 -7.28
CA GLN A 136 20.16 1.00 -8.56
C GLN A 136 21.36 1.94 -8.43
N ALA A 137 21.27 2.94 -7.55
CA ALA A 137 22.34 3.91 -7.31
C ALA A 137 23.42 3.41 -6.32
N GLY A 138 23.11 2.43 -5.48
CA GLY A 138 24.03 1.92 -4.45
C GLY A 138 23.82 0.45 -4.12
N SER A 139 24.76 -0.14 -3.38
CA SER A 139 24.75 -1.58 -3.03
C SER A 139 24.23 -1.88 -1.61
N GLY A 140 24.01 -0.85 -0.79
CA GLY A 140 23.56 -0.97 0.59
C GLY A 140 22.07 -1.27 0.69
N ASP A 141 21.66 -1.98 1.74
CA ASP A 141 20.26 -2.28 1.98
C ASP A 141 19.48 -1.00 2.30
N VAL A 142 18.24 -0.96 1.83
CA VAL A 142 17.36 0.20 1.90
C VAL A 142 16.16 -0.16 2.77
N HIS A 143 15.91 0.65 3.80
CA HIS A 143 14.80 0.49 4.73
C HIS A 143 14.07 1.82 4.82
N LEU A 144 12.86 1.91 4.29
CA LEU A 144 12.06 3.14 4.25
C LEU A 144 10.78 2.99 5.06
N MET A 145 10.35 4.07 5.69
CA MET A 145 9.04 4.16 6.32
C MET A 145 8.30 5.45 5.96
N THR A 146 6.97 5.40 5.96
CA THR A 146 6.13 6.58 5.79
C THR A 146 4.78 6.43 6.49
N SER A 147 4.17 7.56 6.85
CA SER A 147 2.76 7.65 7.24
C SER A 147 2.06 8.49 6.18
N HIS A 148 1.18 7.92 5.36
CA HIS A 148 0.62 8.60 4.19
C HIS A 148 -0.90 8.50 4.11
N ARG A 149 -1.55 9.62 3.77
CA ARG A 149 -2.99 9.65 3.50
C ARG A 149 -3.25 9.12 2.10
N VAL A 150 -4.03 8.07 1.97
CA VAL A 150 -4.37 7.46 0.68
C VAL A 150 -5.83 7.70 0.30
N VAL A 151 -6.11 7.50 -0.99
CA VAL A 151 -7.48 7.36 -1.51
C VAL A 151 -7.59 6.03 -2.28
N ARG A 152 -8.62 5.24 -1.96
CA ARG A 152 -8.88 3.90 -2.50
C ARG A 152 -10.27 3.84 -3.17
N PRO A 153 -10.35 3.59 -4.51
CA PRO A 153 -11.61 3.56 -5.25
C PRO A 153 -12.56 2.42 -4.91
N GLN A 154 -12.06 1.32 -4.34
CA GLN A 154 -12.81 0.09 -4.14
C GLN A 154 -14.00 0.34 -3.21
N ASN A 155 -15.17 -0.15 -3.61
CA ASN A 155 -16.38 -0.12 -2.80
C ASN A 155 -16.86 -1.54 -2.55
N TYR A 156 -16.73 -2.02 -1.33
CA TYR A 156 -17.18 -3.35 -0.94
C TYR A 156 -18.60 -3.36 -0.36
N GLY A 157 -19.32 -2.23 -0.40
CA GLY A 157 -20.67 -2.11 0.15
C GLY A 157 -20.74 -2.04 1.68
N ASP A 158 -19.59 -2.11 2.37
CA ASP A 158 -19.49 -1.93 3.82
C ASP A 158 -19.22 -0.46 4.15
N GLY A 159 -20.16 0.17 4.87
CA GLY A 159 -20.07 1.56 5.32
C GLY A 159 -18.89 1.85 6.27
N LYS A 160 -18.22 0.81 6.79
CA LYS A 160 -16.98 0.94 7.58
C LYS A 160 -15.73 1.10 6.73
N MET A 161 -15.80 0.86 5.41
CA MET A 161 -14.65 1.02 4.52
C MET A 161 -14.52 2.45 4.00
N LEU A 162 -13.61 3.18 4.62
CA LEU A 162 -13.26 4.55 4.23
C LEU A 162 -12.59 4.56 2.86
N ALA A 163 -13.03 5.45 1.97
CA ALA A 163 -12.35 5.66 0.70
C ALA A 163 -11.04 6.44 0.87
N HIS A 164 -10.84 7.11 2.01
CA HIS A 164 -9.68 7.93 2.30
C HIS A 164 -9.29 7.74 3.76
N PHE A 165 -8.08 7.29 4.01
CA PHE A 165 -7.56 6.93 5.33
C PHE A 165 -6.04 7.02 5.34
N ARG A 166 -5.41 6.86 6.49
CA ARG A 166 -3.95 6.90 6.64
C ARG A 166 -3.38 5.49 6.75
N LEU A 167 -2.29 5.27 6.02
CA LEU A 167 -1.49 4.05 6.06
C LEU A 167 -0.12 4.38 6.63
N PHE A 168 0.30 3.63 7.64
CA PHE A 168 1.71 3.52 7.99
C PHE A 168 2.30 2.37 7.19
N ALA A 169 3.43 2.60 6.51
CA ALA A 169 4.01 1.62 5.61
C ALA A 169 5.53 1.53 5.73
N LEU A 170 6.03 0.32 5.51
CA LEU A 170 7.42 -0.07 5.61
C LEU A 170 7.84 -0.80 4.35
N VAL A 171 9.05 -0.53 3.86
CA VAL A 171 9.70 -1.30 2.79
C VAL A 171 11.15 -1.56 3.18
N SER A 172 11.57 -2.81 2.99
CA SER A 172 12.97 -3.23 3.08
C SER A 172 13.38 -3.83 1.75
N SER A 173 14.47 -3.38 1.17
CA SER A 173 15.01 -3.87 -0.11
C SER A 173 16.52 -4.15 0.00
N GLY A 174 16.96 -5.28 -0.52
CA GLY A 174 18.33 -5.76 -0.38
C GLY A 174 18.67 -6.90 -1.34
N ARG A 175 19.87 -7.48 -1.21
CA ARG A 175 20.24 -8.66 -2.02
C ARG A 175 19.93 -9.95 -1.31
N ASP A 176 19.70 -10.99 -2.10
CA ASP A 176 19.70 -12.37 -1.65
C ASP A 176 21.01 -12.71 -0.94
N ARG A 177 20.88 -13.28 0.26
CA ARG A 177 21.99 -13.76 1.11
C ARG A 177 21.99 -15.28 1.25
N GLY A 178 21.12 -15.98 0.53
CA GLY A 178 20.88 -17.41 0.67
C GLY A 178 19.95 -17.74 1.84
N GLY A 179 19.22 -18.85 1.74
CA GLY A 179 18.38 -19.38 2.83
C GLY A 179 17.31 -18.41 3.36
N TYR A 180 16.84 -17.47 2.53
CA TYR A 180 15.94 -16.37 2.91
C TYR A 180 16.51 -15.41 3.97
N GLY A 181 17.84 -15.31 4.09
CA GLY A 181 18.49 -14.54 5.14
C GLY A 181 18.18 -13.04 5.13
N PHE A 182 18.01 -12.44 3.95
CA PHE A 182 17.59 -11.03 3.85
C PHE A 182 16.13 -10.86 4.27
N GLU A 183 15.25 -11.72 3.74
CA GLU A 183 13.82 -11.70 4.02
C GLU A 183 13.55 -11.91 5.52
N ALA A 184 14.30 -12.81 6.17
CA ALA A 184 14.23 -13.04 7.60
C ALA A 184 14.62 -11.79 8.41
N GLU A 185 15.74 -11.12 8.08
CA GLU A 185 16.13 -9.87 8.74
C GLU A 185 15.06 -8.78 8.54
N ALA A 186 14.59 -8.61 7.31
CA ALA A 186 13.61 -7.60 6.95
C ALA A 186 12.25 -7.85 7.63
N LEU A 187 11.77 -9.09 7.69
CA LEU A 187 10.56 -9.48 8.40
C LEU A 187 10.71 -9.21 9.91
N GLY A 188 11.82 -9.62 10.52
CA GLY A 188 12.09 -9.35 11.93
C GLY A 188 12.10 -7.84 12.23
N ARG A 189 12.73 -7.04 11.37
CA ARG A 189 12.78 -5.57 11.49
C ARG A 189 11.38 -4.94 11.41
N GLN A 190 10.58 -5.33 10.40
CA GLN A 190 9.25 -4.76 10.18
C GLN A 190 8.23 -5.22 11.23
N VAL A 191 8.13 -6.53 11.46
CA VAL A 191 7.18 -7.09 12.43
C VAL A 191 7.56 -6.70 13.86
N GLY A 192 8.86 -6.68 14.18
CA GLY A 192 9.33 -6.21 15.48
C GLY A 192 8.94 -4.76 15.76
N LEU A 193 9.11 -3.85 14.80
CA LEU A 193 8.64 -2.46 14.93
C LEU A 193 7.12 -2.38 15.11
N LEU A 194 6.34 -3.11 14.31
CA LEU A 194 4.89 -3.08 14.38
C LEU A 194 4.37 -3.62 15.73
N LEU A 195 4.86 -4.77 16.19
CA LEU A 195 4.45 -5.36 17.47
C LEU A 195 4.82 -4.45 18.65
N GLU A 196 6.01 -3.88 18.65
CA GLU A 196 6.45 -2.94 19.69
C GLU A 196 5.59 -1.67 19.71
N ALA A 197 5.33 -1.08 18.54
CA ALA A 197 4.49 0.10 18.42
C ALA A 197 3.04 -0.19 18.86
N PHE A 198 2.47 -1.32 18.45
CA PHE A 198 1.12 -1.71 18.89
C PHE A 198 1.05 -2.00 20.39
N GLY A 199 2.06 -2.67 20.96
CA GLY A 199 2.13 -2.95 22.38
C GLY A 199 2.22 -1.69 23.26
N GLN A 200 2.83 -0.62 22.75
CA GLN A 200 2.89 0.68 23.45
C GLN A 200 1.67 1.58 23.17
N PHE A 201 1.06 1.45 21.99
CA PHE A 201 -0.03 2.33 21.58
C PHE A 201 -1.41 1.88 22.07
N LEU A 202 -1.66 0.56 22.07
CA LEU A 202 -2.96 -0.01 22.43
C LEU A 202 -3.16 -0.11 23.94
N PRO A 203 -4.40 -0.24 24.43
CA PRO A 203 -4.67 -0.43 25.85
C PRO A 203 -3.87 -1.59 26.44
N GLN A 204 -3.39 -1.42 27.68
CA GLN A 204 -2.62 -2.43 28.38
C GLN A 204 -3.39 -3.76 28.46
N GLY A 205 -2.74 -4.86 28.12
CA GLY A 205 -3.35 -6.19 28.09
C GLY A 205 -4.02 -6.57 26.75
N THR A 206 -3.95 -5.71 25.74
CA THR A 206 -4.37 -6.08 24.37
C THR A 206 -3.54 -7.26 23.86
N ALA A 207 -4.17 -8.41 23.65
CA ALA A 207 -3.51 -9.60 23.14
C ALA A 207 -3.25 -9.47 21.63
N LEU A 208 -1.96 -9.41 21.26
CA LEU A 208 -1.51 -9.40 19.87
C LEU A 208 -1.29 -10.83 19.36
N ARG A 209 -1.67 -11.08 18.12
CA ARG A 209 -1.48 -12.37 17.44
C ARG A 209 -0.82 -12.15 16.09
N LEU A 210 0.17 -12.95 15.77
CA LEU A 210 0.94 -12.92 14.53
C LEU A 210 0.58 -14.18 13.70
N GLY A 211 -0.25 -13.98 12.68
CA GLY A 211 -0.56 -14.98 11.68
C GLY A 211 0.51 -15.02 10.59
N TYR A 212 0.87 -16.20 10.09
CA TYR A 212 1.74 -16.33 8.93
C TYR A 212 1.18 -17.33 7.91
N THR A 213 1.55 -17.12 6.65
CA THR A 213 1.29 -18.06 5.55
C THR A 213 2.58 -18.23 4.74
N ARG A 214 2.88 -19.46 4.32
CA ARG A 214 4.02 -19.77 3.44
C ARG A 214 3.63 -20.78 2.37
N THR A 215 4.18 -20.65 1.18
CA THR A 215 4.15 -21.74 0.20
C THR A 215 5.15 -22.80 0.65
N THR A 216 4.67 -24.01 0.95
CA THR A 216 5.41 -25.23 1.38
C THR A 216 6.94 -25.10 1.35
N ALA A 217 7.57 -25.19 2.52
CA ALA A 217 9.02 -25.13 2.69
C ALA A 217 9.54 -26.40 3.41
N PRO A 218 10.81 -26.79 3.22
CA PRO A 218 11.47 -27.82 4.03
C PRO A 218 11.44 -27.48 5.53
N ASN A 219 11.82 -28.43 6.40
CA ASN A 219 11.68 -28.31 7.87
C ASN A 219 12.30 -27.04 8.51
N ALA A 220 13.22 -26.33 7.85
CA ALA A 220 13.82 -25.09 8.35
C ALA A 220 13.56 -23.90 7.39
N ASP A 221 12.95 -22.83 7.90
CA ASP A 221 12.68 -21.57 7.17
C ASP A 221 13.08 -20.37 8.04
N ALA A 222 14.13 -19.65 7.63
CA ALA A 222 14.67 -18.51 8.39
C ALA A 222 13.64 -17.40 8.61
N ARG A 223 12.66 -17.24 7.70
CA ARG A 223 11.59 -16.24 7.82
C ARG A 223 10.65 -16.58 8.97
N LEU A 224 10.31 -17.87 9.11
CA LEU A 224 9.47 -18.34 10.20
C LEU A 224 10.18 -18.18 11.55
N GLU A 225 11.48 -18.50 11.61
CA GLU A 225 12.23 -18.32 12.86
C GLU A 225 12.41 -16.84 13.24
N ALA A 226 12.55 -15.95 12.26
CA ALA A 226 12.50 -14.50 12.52
C ALA A 226 11.15 -14.08 13.13
N LEU A 227 10.03 -14.55 12.57
CA LEU A 227 8.69 -14.28 13.13
C LEU A 227 8.51 -14.86 14.54
N ARG A 228 9.01 -16.08 14.79
CA ARG A 228 8.98 -16.71 16.10
C ARG A 228 9.75 -15.90 17.14
N SER A 229 10.96 -15.46 16.80
CA SER A 229 11.80 -14.64 17.67
C SER A 229 11.12 -13.33 18.05
N VAL A 230 10.58 -12.59 17.08
CA VAL A 230 9.91 -11.30 17.36
C VAL A 230 8.57 -11.47 18.06
N ALA A 231 7.81 -12.53 17.77
CA ALA A 231 6.58 -12.84 18.48
C ALA A 231 6.85 -13.13 19.96
N GLN A 232 7.85 -13.96 20.25
CA GLN A 232 8.27 -14.27 21.61
C GLN A 232 8.75 -13.02 22.37
N ALA A 233 9.59 -12.19 21.73
CA ALA A 233 10.11 -10.96 22.34
C ALA A 233 9.01 -9.95 22.70
N ASN A 234 7.89 -9.95 21.99
CA ASN A 234 6.77 -9.03 22.18
C ASN A 234 5.54 -9.67 22.83
N GLY A 235 5.63 -10.94 23.26
CA GLY A 235 4.51 -11.65 23.88
C GLY A 235 3.30 -11.87 22.95
N ALA A 236 3.52 -11.93 21.64
CA ALA A 236 2.47 -12.18 20.64
C ALA A 236 2.30 -13.68 20.36
N GLU A 237 1.05 -14.14 20.20
CA GLU A 237 0.76 -15.52 19.80
C GLU A 237 1.11 -15.72 18.32
N LEU A 238 2.05 -16.62 18.00
CA LEU A 238 2.36 -16.99 16.62
C LEU A 238 1.50 -18.18 16.17
N PHE A 239 0.81 -18.07 15.04
CA PHE A 239 0.01 -19.15 14.47
C PHE A 239 0.06 -19.17 12.93
N GLU A 240 -0.18 -20.35 12.36
CA GLU A 240 -0.28 -20.52 10.90
C GLU A 240 -1.72 -20.27 10.43
N GLU A 241 -1.90 -19.42 9.41
CA GLU A 241 -3.20 -19.13 8.80
C GLU A 241 -3.57 -20.22 7.78
N VAL A 242 -4.06 -21.36 8.29
CA VAL A 242 -4.45 -22.51 7.46
C VAL A 242 -5.56 -22.14 6.48
N GLY A 243 -5.40 -22.52 5.20
CA GLY A 243 -6.40 -22.31 4.15
C GLY A 243 -6.25 -20.98 3.38
N ARG A 244 -5.35 -20.09 3.80
CA ARG A 244 -4.91 -18.96 2.99
C ARG A 244 -3.76 -19.42 2.10
N ALA A 245 -3.92 -19.42 0.78
CA ALA A 245 -2.81 -19.72 -0.12
C ALA A 245 -1.99 -18.44 -0.36
N ALA A 246 -0.77 -18.34 0.19
CA ALA A 246 0.18 -17.31 -0.23
C ALA A 246 0.40 -17.37 -1.76
N ALA A 247 0.33 -18.57 -2.35
CA ALA A 247 0.41 -18.84 -3.78
C ALA A 247 -0.70 -18.18 -4.64
N GLY A 248 -1.82 -17.75 -4.04
CA GLY A 248 -2.90 -17.07 -4.75
C GLY A 248 -2.85 -15.53 -4.63
N SER A 249 -1.82 -14.99 -3.98
CA SER A 249 -1.66 -13.55 -3.73
C SER A 249 -0.44 -12.98 -4.46
N TYR A 250 -0.26 -11.65 -4.41
CA TYR A 250 0.93 -10.99 -4.94
C TYR A 250 2.20 -11.22 -4.09
N TYR A 251 2.10 -11.90 -2.94
CA TYR A 251 3.25 -12.22 -2.11
C TYR A 251 4.05 -13.40 -2.67
N ALA A 252 5.37 -13.24 -2.70
CA ALA A 252 6.34 -14.22 -3.17
C ALA A 252 6.62 -15.30 -2.11
N GLY A 253 5.56 -16.03 -1.73
CA GLY A 253 5.66 -17.29 -0.97
C GLY A 253 5.74 -17.16 0.54
N PHE A 254 5.68 -15.94 1.11
CA PHE A 254 5.60 -15.73 2.56
C PHE A 254 4.92 -14.41 2.89
N CYS A 255 3.90 -14.44 3.74
CA CYS A 255 3.22 -13.24 4.24
C CYS A 255 2.78 -13.42 5.69
N PHE A 256 2.43 -12.31 6.33
CA PHE A 256 1.99 -12.26 7.71
C PHE A 256 0.80 -11.31 7.89
N HIS A 257 0.09 -11.51 8.98
CA HIS A 257 -0.91 -10.60 9.51
C HIS A 257 -0.67 -10.36 11.00
N ILE A 258 -0.92 -9.15 11.46
CA ILE A 258 -0.94 -8.83 12.90
C ILE A 258 -2.37 -8.49 13.30
N PHE A 259 -2.86 -9.12 14.36
CA PHE A 259 -4.21 -8.96 14.88
C PHE A 259 -4.20 -8.46 16.33
N ALA A 260 -5.25 -7.73 16.69
CA ALA A 260 -5.70 -7.55 18.07
C ALA A 260 -7.12 -8.14 18.19
N GLY A 261 -7.25 -9.25 18.92
CA GLY A 261 -8.47 -10.08 18.85
C GLY A 261 -8.71 -10.59 17.42
N ASP A 262 -9.87 -10.27 16.86
CA ASP A 262 -10.25 -10.61 15.48
C ASP A 262 -9.97 -9.47 14.47
N LEU A 263 -9.52 -8.30 14.94
CA LEU A 263 -9.24 -7.16 14.08
C LEU A 263 -7.82 -7.25 13.52
N GLN A 264 -7.71 -7.36 12.20
CA GLN A 264 -6.43 -7.24 11.49
C GLN A 264 -5.95 -5.77 11.52
N LEU A 265 -4.79 -5.55 12.14
CA LEU A 265 -4.13 -4.25 12.26
C LEU A 265 -3.17 -3.98 11.10
N ALA A 266 -2.40 -4.99 10.73
CA ALA A 266 -1.35 -4.88 9.74
C ALA A 266 -1.22 -6.16 8.90
N ASP A 267 -0.67 -6.00 7.72
CA ASP A 267 -0.26 -7.07 6.82
C ASP A 267 1.07 -6.76 6.15
N GLY A 268 1.71 -7.78 5.63
CA GLY A 268 2.96 -7.65 4.92
C GLY A 268 3.49 -8.99 4.45
N GLY A 269 4.63 -8.96 3.78
CA GLY A 269 5.22 -10.16 3.24
C GLY A 269 6.34 -9.89 2.25
N VAL A 270 6.90 -11.00 1.76
CA VAL A 270 7.92 -11.01 0.72
C VAL A 270 7.25 -10.73 -0.62
N VAL A 271 7.86 -9.89 -1.45
CA VAL A 271 7.39 -9.57 -2.80
C VAL A 271 8.54 -9.62 -3.80
N ASP A 272 8.23 -9.88 -5.07
CA ASP A 272 9.22 -9.94 -6.15
C ASP A 272 9.50 -8.57 -6.80
N TRP A 273 8.89 -7.51 -6.28
CA TRP A 273 8.89 -6.18 -6.88
C TRP A 273 10.28 -5.60 -7.06
N GLY A 274 11.18 -5.79 -6.08
CA GLY A 274 12.56 -5.34 -6.17
C GLY A 274 13.30 -5.95 -7.38
N ALA A 275 13.10 -7.25 -7.64
CA ALA A 275 13.70 -7.92 -8.77
C ALA A 275 13.12 -7.45 -10.11
N ARG A 276 11.79 -7.26 -10.16
CA ARG A 276 11.07 -6.78 -11.36
C ARG A 276 11.43 -5.35 -11.73
N LEU A 277 11.45 -4.44 -10.75
CA LEU A 277 11.74 -3.01 -10.95
C LEU A 277 13.19 -2.76 -11.37
N THR A 278 14.13 -3.56 -10.84
CA THR A 278 15.55 -3.38 -11.13
C THR A 278 16.08 -4.25 -12.27
N GLY A 279 15.29 -5.22 -12.75
CA GLY A 279 15.73 -6.21 -13.74
C GLY A 279 16.77 -7.20 -13.20
N ASN A 280 16.86 -7.38 -11.87
CA ASN A 280 17.89 -8.17 -11.21
C ASN A 280 17.26 -9.21 -10.26
N GLY A 281 17.28 -10.48 -10.66
CA GLY A 281 16.69 -11.60 -9.92
C GLY A 281 17.31 -11.90 -8.54
N LYS A 282 18.39 -11.21 -8.15
CA LYS A 282 18.97 -11.29 -6.80
C LYS A 282 18.44 -10.21 -5.85
N GLU A 283 17.68 -9.23 -6.31
CA GLU A 283 17.04 -8.29 -5.40
C GLU A 283 15.90 -8.98 -4.64
N ARG A 284 15.73 -8.59 -3.39
CA ARG A 284 14.72 -9.07 -2.46
C ARG A 284 14.01 -7.88 -1.86
N MET A 285 12.72 -8.03 -1.59
CA MET A 285 11.92 -6.98 -1.01
C MET A 285 10.88 -7.55 -0.04
N VAL A 286 10.70 -6.86 1.07
CA VAL A 286 9.66 -7.15 2.07
C VAL A 286 8.91 -5.85 2.35
N ILE A 287 7.59 -5.92 2.41
CA ILE A 287 6.73 -4.78 2.66
C ILE A 287 5.81 -5.03 3.86
N ALA A 288 5.37 -3.97 4.51
CA ALA A 288 4.29 -4.01 5.48
C ALA A 288 3.44 -2.74 5.45
N GLY A 289 2.15 -2.87 5.77
CA GLY A 289 1.19 -1.78 5.86
C GLY A 289 0.29 -1.91 7.09
N CYS A 290 -0.12 -0.78 7.65
CA CYS A 290 -1.04 -0.69 8.78
C CYS A 290 -2.07 0.42 8.54
N GLY A 291 -3.36 0.07 8.59
CA GLY A 291 -4.47 1.02 8.50
C GLY A 291 -4.65 1.78 9.81
N VAL A 292 -4.23 3.04 9.86
CA VAL A 292 -4.15 3.79 11.12
C VAL A 292 -5.54 4.04 11.71
N GLU A 293 -6.55 4.40 10.92
CA GLU A 293 -7.90 4.63 11.45
C GLU A 293 -8.53 3.39 12.10
N ARG A 294 -8.17 2.18 11.64
CA ARG A 294 -8.61 0.93 12.30
C ARG A 294 -7.92 0.75 13.65
N LEU A 295 -6.63 1.07 13.71
CA LEU A 295 -5.87 1.06 14.95
C LEU A 295 -6.43 2.05 15.97
N LEU A 296 -6.76 3.28 15.54
CA LEU A 296 -7.32 4.31 16.43
C LEU A 296 -8.67 3.88 17.05
N ALA A 297 -9.46 3.12 16.32
CA ALA A 297 -10.76 2.62 16.80
C ALA A 297 -10.65 1.67 17.99
N LEU A 298 -9.47 1.09 18.25
CA LEU A 298 -9.21 0.22 19.40
C LEU A 298 -8.76 0.98 20.67
N ARG A 299 -8.54 2.28 20.58
CA ARG A 299 -8.16 3.11 21.74
C ARG A 299 -9.38 3.60 22.54
N ALA A 300 -10.56 3.51 21.93
CA ALA A 300 -11.82 4.02 22.48
C ALA A 300 -12.36 3.16 23.62
#